data_AF-A0A662HQN1-F1
#
_entry.id   AF-A0A662HQN1-F1
#
_cell.length_a   1.000
_cell.length_b   1.000
_cell.length_c   1.000
_cell.angle_alpha   90.00
_cell.angle_beta   90.00
_cell.angle_gamma   90.00
#
_symmetry.space_group_name_H-M   'P 1'
#
loop_
_entity.id
_entity.type
_entity.pdbx_description
1 polymer ?
#
loop_
_entity_poly.entity_id
_entity_poly.type
_entity_poly.pdbx_seq_one_letter_code
_entity_poly.pdbx_strand_id
1 'polypeptide(L)' 'MKVLVTGGAGFIGSHLVDRLVAEGYSVR' A
#
# COMPACT_ATOMS: atom_id res chain seq x y z
N MET A 1 11.06 0.15 5.74
CA MET A 1 10.67 -1.29 5.66
C MET A 1 9.89 -1.51 4.36
N LYS A 2 9.99 -2.68 3.71
CA LYS A 2 9.25 -3.00 2.46
C LYS A 2 7.99 -3.78 2.78
N VAL A 3 6.88 -3.42 2.14
CA VAL A 3 5.56 -4.07 2.29
C VAL A 3 5.09 -4.57 0.93
N LEU A 4 4.64 -5.82 0.85
CA LEU A 4 3.99 -6.38 -0.34
C LEU A 4 2.48 -6.30 -0.15
N VAL A 5 1.78 -5.64 -1.08
CA VAL A 5 0.31 -5.58 -1.05
C VAL A 5 -0.25 -6.30 -2.28
N THR A 6 -0.87 -7.45 -2.06
CA THR A 6 -1.61 -8.14 -3.11
C THR A 6 -3.00 -7.51 -3.27
N GLY A 7 -3.47 -7.39 -4.52
CA GLY A 7 -4.75 -6.73 -4.79
C GLY A 7 -4.75 -5.22 -4.49
N GLY A 8 -3.59 -4.56 -4.52
CA GLY A 8 -3.42 -3.14 -4.19
C GLY A 8 -4.24 -2.15 -5.04
N ALA A 9 -4.77 -2.58 -6.19
CA ALA A 9 -5.67 -1.76 -7.02
C ALA A 9 -7.16 -1.92 -6.66
N GLY A 10 -7.52 -2.82 -5.74
CA GLY A 10 -8.90 -3.00 -5.27
C GLY A 10 -9.35 -1.86 -4.33
N PHE A 11 -10.63 -1.86 -3.95
CA PHE A 11 -11.19 -0.82 -3.07
C PHE A 11 -10.37 -0.64 -1.79
N ILE A 12 -10.22 -1.71 -0.99
CA ILE A 12 -9.45 -1.64 0.26
C ILE A 12 -7.95 -1.49 -0.01
N GLY A 13 -7.45 -2.20 -1.02
CA GLY A 13 -6.02 -2.23 -1.36
C GLY A 13 -5.50 -0.83 -1.70
N SER A 14 -6.24 -0.06 -2.49
CA SER A 14 -5.83 1.28 -2.94
C SER A 14 -5.69 2.26 -1.78
N HIS A 15 -6.69 2.31 -0.89
CA HIS A 15 -6.62 3.13 0.32
C HIS A 15 -5.48 2.71 1.27
N LEU A 16 -5.20 1.41 1.38
CA LEU A 16 -4.09 0.91 2.19
C LEU A 16 -2.74 1.31 1.60
N VAL A 17 -2.57 1.16 0.27
CA VAL A 17 -1.34 1.56 -0.44
C VAL A 17 -1.09 3.05 -0.24
N ASP A 18 -2.09 3.90 -0.45
CA ASP A 18 -1.97 5.35 -0.27
C ASP A 18 -1.52 5.72 1.13
N ARG A 19 -2.12 5.08 2.15
CA ARG A 19 -1.75 5.28 3.55
C ARG A 19 -0.32 4.83 3.84
N LEU A 20 0.07 3.65 3.38
CA LEU A 20 1.43 3.12 3.59
C LEU A 20 2.49 4.00 2.93
N VAL A 21 2.21 4.51 1.73
CA VAL A 21 3.10 5.47 1.05
C VAL A 21 3.19 6.77 1.85
N ALA A 22 2.07 7.30 2.35
CA ALA A 22 2.06 8.51 3.19
C ALA A 22 2.83 8.35 4.51
N GLU A 23 2.85 7.15 5.08
CA GLU A 23 3.63 6.80 6.28
C GLU A 23 5.12 6.51 5.97
N GLY A 24 5.55 6.60 4.71
CA GLY A 24 6.95 6.45 4.28
C GLY A 24 7.39 5.00 4.03
N TYR A 25 6.45 4.06 3.91
CA TYR A 25 6.77 2.69 3.53
C TYR A 25 7.04 2.57 2.03
N SER A 26 7.97 1.68 1.69
CA SER A 26 8.18 1.26 0.30
C SER A 26 7.23 0.09 0.00
N VAL A 27 6.21 0.34 -0.80
CA VAL A 27 5.20 -0.65 -1.19
C VAL A 27 5.59 -1.30 -2.52
N ARG A 28 5.36 -2.61 -2.66
CA ARG A 28 5.52 -3.39 -3.90
C ARG A 28 4.30 -4.25 -4.18
#